data_AF-A0A920LFU1-F1
#
_entry.id   AF-A0A920LFU1-F1
#
_cell.length_a   1.000
_cell.length_b   1.000
_cell.length_c   1.000
_cell.angle_alpha   90.00
_cell.angle_beta   90.00
_cell.angle_gamma   90.00
#
_symmetry.space_group_name_H-M   'P 1'
#
loop_
_entity.id
_entity.type
_entity.pdbx_description
1 polymer ?
#
loop_
_entity_poly.entity_id
_entity_poly.type
_entity_poly.pdbx_seq_one_letter_code
_entity_poly.pdbx_strand_id
1 'polypeptide(L)' 'MIYDNINLNGITRSEFIIIDEVPHILETNTIPGFTAQSIIPQQIKAYNLKVKDVINNLVKSIL' A
#
# COMPACT_ATOMS: atom_id res chain seq x y z
N MET A 1 -10.92 3.56 5.17
CA MET A 1 -12.13 3.76 4.32
C MET A 1 -12.14 2.80 3.14
N ILE A 2 -11.33 2.92 2.08
CA ILE A 2 -11.37 1.95 0.96
C ILE A 2 -10.92 0.56 1.40
N TYR A 3 -9.74 0.46 2.01
CA TYR A 3 -9.19 -0.80 2.52
C TYR A 3 -10.21 -1.58 3.38
N ASP A 4 -10.85 -0.88 4.32
CA ASP A 4 -11.81 -1.49 5.25
C ASP A 4 -13.16 -1.80 4.58
N ASN A 5 -13.68 -0.90 3.73
CA ASN A 5 -15.01 -1.04 3.13
C ASN A 5 -15.14 -2.22 2.16
N ILE A 6 -14.02 -2.65 1.56
CA ILE A 6 -13.98 -3.82 0.67
C ILE A 6 -13.22 -5.01 1.28
N ASN A 7 -13.08 -5.02 2.61
CA ASN A 7 -12.49 -6.11 3.40
C ASN A 7 -11.12 -6.58 2.87
N LEU A 8 -10.24 -5.63 2.52
CA LEU A 8 -8.88 -5.96 2.15
C LEU A 8 -8.06 -6.34 3.38
N ASN A 9 -7.03 -7.16 3.15
CA ASN A 9 -6.08 -7.60 4.17
C ASN A 9 -4.66 -7.50 3.62
N GLY A 10 -3.68 -7.38 4.51
CA GLY A 10 -2.27 -7.23 4.21
C GLY A 10 -1.94 -5.85 3.65
N ILE A 11 -1.02 -5.80 2.68
CA ILE A 11 -0.61 -4.56 2.03
C ILE A 11 -1.19 -4.51 0.63
N THR A 12 -2.04 -3.50 0.39
CA THR A 12 -2.60 -3.19 -0.93
C THR A 12 -2.19 -1.79 -1.35
N ARG A 13 -2.26 -1.50 -2.65
CA ARG A 13 -2.04 -0.14 -3.18
C ARG A 13 -3.29 0.31 -3.92
N SER A 14 -3.97 1.33 -3.38
CA SER A 14 -5.06 2.00 -4.07
C SER A 14 -4.54 3.23 -4.81
N GLU A 15 -4.92 3.37 -6.07
CA GLU A 15 -4.51 4.47 -6.93
C GLU A 15 -5.66 5.45 -7.16
N PHE A 16 -5.30 6.73 -7.25
CA PHE A 16 -6.25 7.81 -7.40
C PHE A 16 -5.74 8.84 -8.40
N ILE A 17 -6.68 9.49 -9.08
CA ILE A 17 -6.45 10.77 -9.74
C ILE A 17 -7.24 11.85 -8.99
N ILE A 18 -6.67 13.04 -8.88
CA ILE A 18 -7.35 14.20 -8.28
C ILE A 18 -7.76 15.13 -9.43
N ILE A 19 -9.06 15.39 -9.55
CA ILE A 19 -9.66 16.29 -10.55
C ILE A 19 -10.47 17.32 -9.78
N ASP A 20 -10.16 18.60 -9.96
CA ASP A 20 -10.82 19.71 -9.26
C ASP A 20 -10.89 19.51 -7.73
N GLU A 21 -9.77 19.10 -7.11
CA GLU A 21 -9.65 18.77 -5.68
C GLU A 21 -10.50 17.56 -5.22
N VAL A 22 -11.12 16.83 -6.15
CA VAL A 22 -11.90 15.61 -5.88
C VAL A 22 -11.08 14.36 -6.22
N PRO A 23 -10.86 13.43 -5.26
CA PRO A 23 -10.16 12.18 -5.53
C PRO A 23 -11.10 11.16 -6.21
N HIS A 24 -10.63 10.56 -7.30
CA HIS A 24 -11.28 9.47 -8.02
C HIS A 24 -10.43 8.22 -7.96
N ILE A 25 -10.99 7.10 -7.50
CA ILE A 25 -10.31 5.81 -7.46
C ILE A 25 -10.13 5.31 -8.90
N LEU A 26 -8.91 4.89 -9.24
CA LEU A 26 -8.62 4.22 -10.51
C LEU A 26 -8.66 2.71 -10.34
N GLU A 27 -7.82 2.19 -9.44
CA GLU A 27 -7.72 0.76 -9.17
C GLU A 27 -7.19 0.49 -7.76
N THR A 28 -7.25 -0.78 -7.36
CA THR A 28 -6.54 -1.26 -6.17
C THR A 28 -5.81 -2.55 -6.49
N ASN A 29 -4.48 -2.54 -6.36
CA ASN A 29 -3.68 -3.75 -6.47
C ASN A 29 -3.64 -4.44 -5.10
N THR A 30 -4.22 -5.64 -5.03
CA THR A 30 -4.25 -6.48 -3.83
C THR A 30 -2.88 -7.08 -3.52
N ILE A 31 -2.03 -7.24 -4.55
CA ILE A 31 -0.63 -7.63 -4.43
C ILE A 31 0.21 -6.61 -5.22
N PRO A 32 0.69 -5.53 -4.58
CA PRO A 32 1.48 -4.51 -5.26
C PRO A 32 2.91 -4.97 -5.53
N GLY A 33 3.56 -4.34 -6.51
CA GLY A 33 4.97 -4.55 -6.79
C GLY A 33 5.86 -4.21 -5.58
N PHE A 34 6.92 -5.00 -5.37
CA PHE A 34 7.82 -4.88 -4.23
C PHE A 34 9.32 -4.79 -4.60
N THR A 35 9.61 -4.49 -5.86
CA THR A 35 10.99 -4.20 -6.29
C THR A 35 11.46 -2.85 -5.74
N ALA A 36 12.76 -2.57 -5.76
CA ALA A 36 13.29 -1.28 -5.30
C ALA A 36 12.70 -0.05 -6.04
N GLN A 37 12.28 -0.24 -7.31
CA GLN A 37 11.63 0.79 -8.13
C GLN A 37 10.11 0.89 -7.88
N SER A 38 9.52 -0.03 -7.13
CA SER A 38 8.08 -0.03 -6.86
C SER A 38 7.71 1.04 -5.81
N ILE A 39 6.46 1.53 -5.88
CA ILE A 39 5.97 2.62 -5.03
C ILE A 39 5.97 2.24 -3.54
N ILE A 40 5.52 1.03 -3.18
CA ILE A 40 5.40 0.63 -1.77
C ILE A 40 6.77 0.65 -1.06
N PRO A 41 7.85 0.03 -1.59
CA PRO A 41 9.18 0.15 -1.00
C PRO A 41 9.71 1.59 -0.94
N GLN A 42 9.41 2.43 -1.94
CA GLN A 42 9.82 3.84 -1.92
C GLN A 42 9.09 4.62 -0.82
N GLN A 43 7.78 4.41 -0.66
CA GLN A 43 6.99 5.02 0.41
C GLN A 43 7.51 4.59 1.78
N ILE A 44 7.71 3.28 2.02
CA ILE A 44 8.27 2.78 3.28
C ILE A 44 9.58 3.50 3.63
N LYS A 45 10.49 3.65 2.65
CA LYS A 45 11.75 4.38 2.84
C LYS A 45 11.54 5.87 3.11
N ALA A 46 10.59 6.52 2.44
CA ALA A 46 10.26 7.92 2.67
C ALA A 46 9.74 8.19 4.10
N TYR A 47 9.08 7.20 4.71
CA TYR A 47 8.69 7.21 6.13
C TYR A 47 9.84 6.81 7.07
N ASN A 48 11.07 6.70 6.56
CA ASN A 48 12.27 6.30 7.31
C ASN A 48 12.16 4.91 7.96
N LEU A 49 11.35 4.02 7.36
CA LEU A 49 11.19 2.63 7.77
C LEU A 49 12.03 1.70 6.88
N LYS A 50 12.39 0.54 7.42
CA LYS A 50 13.04 -0.52 6.63
C LYS A 50 11.99 -1.47 6.08
N VAL A 51 12.05 -1.74 4.78
CA VAL A 51 11.17 -2.68 4.07
C VAL A 51 11.12 -4.05 4.75
N LYS A 52 12.28 -4.56 5.19
CA LYS A 52 12.39 -5.83 5.91
C LYS A 52 11.53 -5.85 7.18
N ASP A 53 11.53 -4.77 7.95
CA ASP A 53 10.82 -4.70 9.23
C ASP A 53 9.31 -4.63 9.01
N VAL A 54 8.87 -3.89 7.99
CA VAL A 54 7.45 -3.84 7.58
C VAL A 54 6.95 -5.22 7.16
N ILE A 55 7.71 -5.93 6.32
CA ILE A 55 7.33 -7.28 5.88
C ILE A 55 7.31 -8.27 7.06
N ASN A 56 8.30 -8.22 7.96
CA ASN A 56 8.30 -9.07 9.14
C ASN A 56 7.09 -8.82 10.04
N ASN A 57 6.69 -7.56 10.22
CA ASN A 57 5.50 -7.21 10.99
C ASN A 57 4.22 -7.70 10.33
N LEU A 58 4.12 -7.60 9.00
CA LEU A 58 2.99 -8.14 8.23
C LEU A 58 2.87 -9.65 8.37
N VAL A 59 3.99 -10.39 8.28
CA VAL A 59 3.98 -11.84 8.48
C VAL A 59 3.53 -12.19 9.90
N LYS A 60 3.96 -11.44 10.91
CA LYS A 60 3.53 -11.64 12.29
C LYS A 60 2.06 -11.31 12.54
N SER A 61 1.44 -10.41 11.77
CA SER A 61 0.04 -10.03 11.98
C SER A 61 -0.96 -11.05 11.42
N ILE A 62 -0.51 -11.99 10.61
CA ILE A 62 -1.34 -13.07 10.01
C ILE A 62 -1.13 -14.44 10.66
N LEU A 63 -0.22 -14.51 11.64
CA LEU A 63 0.06 -15.69 12.47
C LEU A 63 -0.58 -15.51 13.85
#